data_AF-A0A3B8ZKA3-F1
#
_entry.id   AF-A0A3B8ZKA3-F1
#
_cell.length_a   1.000
_cell.length_b   1.000
_cell.length_c   1.000
_cell.angle_alpha   90.00
_cell.angle_beta   90.00
_cell.angle_gamma   90.00
#
_symmetry.space_group_name_H-M   'P 1'
#
loop_
_entity.id
_entity.type
_entity.pdbx_description
1 polymer ?
#
loop_
_entity_poly.entity_id
_entity_poly.type
_entity_poly.pdbx_seq_one_letter_code
_entity_poly.pdbx_strand_id
1 'polypeptide(L)'
;MERVLLQELADLVGGRLVGPMVSHVRDALPLQDAVDGCITMMDSEKQVGLVNASSASAVVAGHAYSGCTKTMLVVQNIHSAFQAIIIRLRPASATLHLDVSSTAMHIDPTACVDVTSQIGTGSRIDQYSVIGANCRIGQRCWVHSGVTLMEGCQLGDDCEVFPGTVFYRHTRLGNRVTVHANVTLGAYGFGYRQVEGRHVRAAQLGWVEIDDDVEIGANSTVDRGTYGPTRIGAGTKLDKMVQIGHNCHIGRHNLICSQTGIAGSCRTGDYVVMGGKVGIADHVEIADRATLAAGSGVMRNIPEGEVVLGRPAGPIAGGVLDLWQQPITDIGQTGPDKGAGGKYLILPPGSKDIPAPGFRVFKSPTAQVWFGTRGLDPDPAKAQATVRSHKIYGWNDRAKAGPTNYVLVDGKAWTSAHPTDVRYFQLLAEALMNEPVQTRDRVMQAMLAS
;
A
#
# COMPACT_ATOMS: atom_id res chain seq x y z
N MET A 1 -34.90 -8.98 -3.63
CA MET A 1 -34.12 -9.03 -2.38
C MET A 1 -35.03 -9.48 -1.28
N GLU A 2 -34.61 -10.52 -0.57
CA GLU A 2 -35.29 -11.03 0.62
C GLU A 2 -35.31 -9.94 1.69
N ARG A 3 -36.42 -9.82 2.44
CA ARG A 3 -36.51 -8.88 3.57
C ARG A 3 -36.00 -9.59 4.80
N VAL A 4 -35.02 -9.01 5.48
CA VAL A 4 -34.42 -9.56 6.70
C VAL A 4 -34.93 -8.77 7.90
N LEU A 5 -35.26 -9.47 8.99
CA LEU A 5 -35.66 -8.83 10.24
C LEU A 5 -34.51 -7.96 10.77
N LEU A 6 -34.81 -6.73 11.15
CA LEU A 6 -33.80 -5.83 11.71
C LEU A 6 -33.22 -6.39 13.02
N GLN A 7 -34.01 -7.18 13.76
CA GLN A 7 -33.55 -7.89 14.95
C GLN A 7 -32.49 -8.96 14.62
N GLU A 8 -32.65 -9.71 13.53
CA GLU A 8 -31.63 -10.68 13.11
C GLU A 8 -30.29 -10.00 12.81
N LEU A 9 -30.34 -8.82 12.20
CA LEU A 9 -29.14 -8.02 11.94
C LEU A 9 -28.53 -7.49 13.24
N ALA A 10 -29.35 -7.12 14.22
CA ALA A 10 -28.87 -6.71 15.53
C ALA A 10 -28.16 -7.86 16.25
N ASP A 11 -28.74 -9.05 16.24
CA ASP A 11 -28.16 -10.25 16.85
C ASP A 11 -26.85 -10.65 16.14
N LEU A 12 -26.80 -10.57 14.80
CA LEU A 12 -25.62 -10.86 13.99
C LEU A 12 -24.40 -10.02 14.39
N VAL A 13 -24.61 -8.74 14.70
CA VAL A 13 -23.52 -7.79 15.01
C VAL A 13 -23.37 -7.52 16.51
N GLY A 14 -24.13 -8.21 17.36
CA GLY A 14 -24.15 -7.97 18.81
C GLY A 14 -24.62 -6.56 19.19
N GLY A 15 -25.48 -5.95 18.37
CA GLY A 15 -25.97 -4.59 18.55
C GLY A 15 -27.33 -4.51 19.25
N ARG A 16 -27.74 -3.28 19.60
CA ARG A 16 -29.04 -3.01 20.24
C ARG A 16 -29.85 -2.01 19.44
N LEU A 17 -31.14 -2.31 19.23
CA LEU A 17 -32.07 -1.41 18.56
C LEU A 17 -32.61 -0.33 19.50
N VAL A 18 -32.64 0.92 19.02
CA VAL A 18 -33.14 2.10 19.75
C VAL A 18 -33.98 2.96 18.81
N GLY A 19 -35.12 3.47 19.28
CA GLY A 19 -35.99 4.35 18.51
C GLY A 19 -37.27 3.65 18.04
N PRO A 20 -37.92 4.13 16.96
CA PRO A 20 -39.18 3.57 16.48
C PRO A 20 -39.01 2.12 16.02
N MET A 21 -40.11 1.37 16.00
CA MET A 21 -40.10 -0.03 15.53
C MET A 21 -39.98 -0.08 14.00
N VAL A 22 -38.88 -0.67 13.51
CA VAL A 22 -38.70 -1.07 12.12
C VAL A 22 -38.53 -2.58 12.10
N SER A 23 -39.43 -3.26 11.38
CA SER A 23 -39.46 -4.72 11.40
C SER A 23 -38.42 -5.33 10.47
N HIS A 24 -38.30 -4.82 9.23
CA HIS A 24 -37.44 -5.41 8.22
C HIS A 24 -36.67 -4.36 7.43
N VAL A 25 -35.51 -4.76 6.95
CA VAL A 25 -34.75 -4.06 5.90
C VAL A 25 -34.45 -5.04 4.76
N ARG A 26 -34.27 -4.51 3.56
CA ARG A 26 -34.01 -5.29 2.34
C ARG A 26 -32.61 -5.06 1.77
N ASP A 27 -31.93 -4.01 2.22
CA ASP A 27 -30.63 -3.63 1.71
C ASP A 27 -29.85 -2.74 2.69
N ALA A 28 -28.56 -2.52 2.43
CA ALA A 28 -27.72 -1.58 3.17
C ALA A 28 -26.97 -0.62 2.23
N LEU A 29 -27.11 0.69 2.44
CA LEU A 29 -26.59 1.73 1.55
C LEU A 29 -25.92 2.88 2.31
N PRO A 30 -24.90 3.54 1.72
CA PRO A 30 -24.38 4.80 2.24
C PRO A 30 -25.49 5.85 2.39
N LEU A 31 -25.30 6.78 3.32
CA LEU A 31 -26.35 7.74 3.70
C LEU A 31 -26.88 8.56 2.52
N GLN A 32 -26.00 8.99 1.63
CA GLN A 32 -26.35 9.78 0.45
C GLN A 32 -27.19 9.01 -0.59
N ASP A 33 -27.11 7.68 -0.59
CA ASP A 33 -27.81 6.80 -1.53
C ASP A 33 -28.99 6.07 -0.87
N ALA A 34 -29.27 6.38 0.40
CA ALA A 34 -30.22 5.64 1.20
C ALA A 34 -31.64 5.78 0.66
N VAL A 35 -32.28 4.64 0.38
CA VAL A 35 -33.66 4.53 -0.09
C VAL A 35 -34.54 3.84 0.95
N ASP A 36 -35.86 3.90 0.75
CA ASP A 36 -36.80 3.21 1.61
C ASP A 36 -36.51 1.69 1.66
N GLY A 37 -36.54 1.16 2.89
CA GLY A 37 -36.25 -0.23 3.21
C GLY A 37 -34.76 -0.54 3.40
N CYS A 38 -33.84 0.43 3.29
CA CYS A 38 -32.41 0.17 3.58
C CYS A 38 -32.00 0.59 5.00
N ILE A 39 -30.98 -0.08 5.52
CA ILE A 39 -30.21 0.39 6.67
C ILE A 39 -28.98 1.17 6.19
N THR A 40 -28.70 2.32 6.79
CA THR A 40 -27.50 3.12 6.49
C THR A 40 -26.52 3.15 7.66
N MET A 41 -25.46 3.95 7.60
CA MET A 41 -24.55 4.16 8.73
C MET A 41 -24.34 5.66 8.99
N MET A 42 -24.11 6.00 10.25
CA MET A 42 -23.66 7.32 10.65
C MET A 42 -22.49 7.21 11.61
N ASP A 43 -21.43 7.97 11.33
CA ASP A 43 -20.17 7.94 12.07
C ASP A 43 -20.04 9.13 13.02
N SER A 44 -20.92 10.14 12.91
CA SER A 44 -20.91 11.29 13.81
C SER A 44 -22.30 11.90 14.04
N GLU A 45 -22.47 12.57 15.18
CA GLU A 45 -23.71 13.27 15.54
C GLU A 45 -24.10 14.37 14.54
N LYS A 46 -23.13 14.95 13.83
CA LYS A 46 -23.36 15.95 12.77
C LYS A 46 -24.25 15.41 11.64
N GLN A 47 -24.28 14.09 11.46
CA GLN A 47 -25.08 13.43 10.42
C GLN A 47 -26.52 13.16 10.86
N VAL A 48 -26.91 13.38 12.13
CA VAL A 48 -28.28 13.12 12.61
C VAL A 48 -29.33 13.85 11.78
N GLY A 49 -29.11 15.13 11.46
CA GLY A 49 -30.02 15.88 10.60
C GLY A 49 -30.17 15.29 9.19
N LEU A 50 -29.05 14.81 8.61
CA LEU A 50 -29.04 14.17 7.29
C LEU A 50 -29.72 12.79 7.32
N VAL A 51 -29.48 11.99 8.36
CA VAL A 51 -30.15 10.70 8.59
C VAL A 51 -31.66 10.89 8.72
N ASN A 52 -32.10 11.88 9.48
CA ASN A 52 -33.51 12.20 9.64
C ASN A 52 -34.16 12.62 8.31
N ALA A 53 -33.45 13.37 7.48
CA ALA A 53 -33.89 13.79 6.16
C ALA A 53 -33.81 12.67 5.10
N SER A 54 -33.08 11.59 5.36
CA SER A 54 -32.88 10.49 4.42
C SER A 54 -34.10 9.56 4.33
N SER A 55 -34.15 8.77 3.23
CA SER A 55 -35.14 7.70 3.06
C SER A 55 -34.76 6.40 3.75
N ALA A 56 -33.63 6.34 4.48
CA ALA A 56 -33.24 5.15 5.23
C ALA A 56 -34.33 4.75 6.23
N SER A 57 -34.55 3.45 6.40
CA SER A 57 -35.46 2.92 7.41
C SER A 57 -34.77 2.80 8.77
N ALA A 58 -33.48 2.45 8.78
CA ALA A 58 -32.66 2.32 9.98
C ALA A 58 -31.24 2.83 9.75
N VAL A 59 -30.47 3.00 10.82
CA VAL A 59 -29.08 3.48 10.76
C VAL A 59 -28.21 2.72 11.77
N VAL A 60 -27.03 2.27 11.35
CA VAL A 60 -25.98 1.75 12.24
C VAL A 60 -25.24 2.94 12.86
N ALA A 61 -25.05 2.90 14.18
CA ALA A 61 -24.51 4.02 14.94
C ALA A 61 -23.63 3.54 16.10
N GLY A 62 -22.64 4.34 16.49
CA GLY A 62 -21.77 4.03 17.64
C GLY A 62 -22.48 4.20 18.99
N HIS A 63 -23.44 5.11 19.06
CA HIS A 63 -24.18 5.45 20.27
C HIS A 63 -25.63 5.80 19.91
N ALA A 64 -26.52 5.84 20.92
CA ALA A 64 -27.88 6.33 20.74
C ALA A 64 -27.87 7.87 20.75
N TYR A 65 -27.95 8.49 19.58
CA TYR A 65 -27.94 9.96 19.45
C TYR A 65 -29.33 10.55 19.72
N SER A 66 -29.39 11.57 20.57
CA SER A 66 -30.62 12.33 20.82
C SER A 66 -31.06 13.07 19.56
N GLY A 67 -32.36 13.04 19.26
CA GLY A 67 -32.93 13.73 18.09
C GLY A 67 -32.89 12.94 16.79
N CYS A 68 -32.31 11.72 16.78
CA CYS A 68 -32.47 10.81 15.65
C CYS A 68 -33.92 10.26 15.63
N THR A 69 -34.61 10.43 14.50
CA THR A 69 -36.00 9.99 14.32
C THR A 69 -36.11 8.60 13.69
N LYS A 70 -34.98 8.02 13.26
CA LYS A 70 -34.89 6.68 12.66
C LYS A 70 -34.54 5.64 13.71
N THR A 71 -34.79 4.36 13.42
CA THR A 71 -34.32 3.26 14.26
C THR A 71 -32.81 3.17 14.18
N MET A 72 -32.14 3.21 15.32
CA MET A 72 -30.69 3.07 15.46
C MET A 72 -30.33 1.65 15.86
N LEU A 73 -29.44 1.01 15.09
CA LEU A 73 -28.72 -0.19 15.48
C LEU A 73 -27.39 0.24 16.11
N VAL A 74 -27.35 0.25 17.43
CA VAL A 74 -26.21 0.74 18.20
C VAL A 74 -25.18 -0.38 18.37
N VAL A 75 -23.95 -0.14 17.93
CA VAL A 75 -22.83 -1.10 17.90
C VAL A 75 -21.53 -0.43 18.34
N GLN A 76 -20.52 -1.22 18.72
CA GLN A 76 -19.19 -0.67 19.05
C GLN A 76 -18.39 -0.24 17.82
N ASN A 77 -18.45 -1.01 16.73
CA ASN A 77 -17.71 -0.73 15.50
C ASN A 77 -18.68 -0.65 14.31
N ILE A 78 -18.96 0.58 13.88
CA ILE A 78 -19.96 0.89 12.85
C ILE A 78 -19.61 0.22 11.53
N HIS A 79 -18.37 0.38 11.04
CA HIS A 79 -17.97 -0.14 9.74
C HIS A 79 -17.93 -1.67 9.69
N SER A 80 -17.44 -2.33 10.74
CA SER A 80 -17.43 -3.79 10.83
C SER A 80 -18.86 -4.36 10.86
N ALA A 81 -19.74 -3.76 11.65
CA ALA A 81 -21.15 -4.14 11.69
C ALA A 81 -21.84 -3.90 10.33
N PHE A 82 -21.62 -2.74 9.72
CA PHE A 82 -22.20 -2.39 8.42
C PHE A 82 -21.72 -3.34 7.32
N GLN A 83 -20.44 -3.73 7.32
CA GLN A 83 -19.89 -4.76 6.43
C GLN A 83 -20.60 -6.11 6.62
N ALA A 84 -20.74 -6.59 7.86
CA ALA A 84 -21.42 -7.86 8.15
C ALA A 84 -22.89 -7.86 7.70
N ILE A 85 -23.58 -6.74 7.89
CA ILE A 85 -24.96 -6.54 7.45
C ILE A 85 -25.06 -6.56 5.92
N ILE A 86 -24.16 -5.88 5.20
CA ILE A 86 -24.11 -5.93 3.73
C ILE A 86 -23.93 -7.38 3.26
N ILE A 87 -22.99 -8.12 3.85
CA ILE A 87 -22.74 -9.54 3.50
C ILE A 87 -24.01 -10.39 3.71
N ARG A 88 -24.75 -10.15 4.80
CA ARG A 88 -26.00 -10.88 5.10
C ARG A 88 -27.15 -10.52 4.16
N LEU A 89 -27.27 -9.27 3.75
CA LEU A 89 -28.35 -8.77 2.88
C LEU A 89 -28.06 -8.99 1.39
N ARG A 90 -26.79 -9.02 1.02
CA ARG A 90 -26.29 -9.30 -0.32
C ARG A 90 -25.36 -10.51 -0.28
N PRO A 91 -25.88 -11.71 0.08
CA PRO A 91 -25.08 -12.91 -0.10
C PRO A 91 -24.67 -12.95 -1.58
N ALA A 92 -23.38 -13.12 -1.86
CA ALA A 92 -22.90 -13.24 -3.23
C ALA A 92 -23.80 -14.24 -3.97
N SER A 93 -24.37 -13.84 -5.11
CA SER A 93 -25.27 -14.69 -5.90
C SER A 93 -24.71 -16.11 -5.94
N ALA A 94 -25.56 -17.11 -5.71
CA ALA A 94 -25.22 -18.54 -5.56
C ALA A 94 -24.42 -19.17 -6.73
N THR A 95 -24.07 -18.40 -7.75
CA THR A 95 -23.11 -18.75 -8.81
C THR A 95 -21.64 -18.48 -8.43
N LEU A 96 -21.37 -17.69 -7.38
CA LEU A 96 -20.10 -17.00 -7.18
C LEU A 96 -19.36 -17.24 -5.85
N HIS A 97 -19.74 -18.14 -4.92
CA HIS A 97 -18.81 -18.82 -3.97
C HIS A 97 -19.43 -19.96 -3.14
N LEU A 98 -18.64 -21.05 -3.05
CA LEU A 98 -18.42 -21.97 -1.93
C LEU A 98 -19.63 -22.44 -1.13
N ASP A 99 -20.14 -23.62 -1.49
CA ASP A 99 -20.42 -24.58 -0.43
C ASP A 99 -19.07 -25.03 0.13
N VAL A 100 -18.57 -24.34 1.15
CA VAL A 100 -17.30 -24.68 1.85
C VAL A 100 -17.35 -26.09 2.46
N SER A 101 -18.52 -26.73 2.50
CA SER A 101 -18.69 -28.12 2.91
C SER A 101 -18.43 -29.13 1.79
N SER A 102 -18.39 -28.70 0.52
CA SER A 102 -18.10 -29.55 -0.61
C SER A 102 -16.59 -29.80 -0.72
N THR A 103 -16.14 -30.93 -0.20
CA THR A 103 -14.79 -31.47 -0.48
C THR A 103 -14.64 -31.96 -1.92
N ALA A 104 -15.71 -31.96 -2.71
CA ALA A 104 -15.70 -32.46 -4.08
C ALA A 104 -15.02 -31.46 -5.02
N MET A 105 -14.09 -31.98 -5.83
CA MET A 105 -13.53 -31.27 -6.97
C MET A 105 -14.61 -31.11 -8.06
N HIS A 106 -14.68 -29.94 -8.68
CA HIS A 106 -15.56 -29.67 -9.82
C HIS A 106 -14.76 -29.20 -11.03
N ILE A 107 -14.96 -29.86 -12.17
CA ILE A 107 -14.40 -29.43 -13.45
C ILE A 107 -15.57 -29.34 -14.42
N ASP A 108 -15.82 -28.13 -14.93
CA ASP A 108 -16.87 -27.90 -15.91
C ASP A 108 -16.58 -28.72 -17.20
N PRO A 109 -17.59 -29.35 -17.83
CA PRO A 109 -17.38 -30.16 -19.04
C PRO A 109 -16.77 -29.41 -20.22
N THR A 110 -16.85 -28.08 -20.23
CA THR A 110 -16.26 -27.23 -21.28
C THR A 110 -14.84 -26.76 -20.96
N ALA A 111 -14.32 -27.05 -19.77
CA ALA A 111 -12.92 -26.82 -19.43
C ALA A 111 -12.01 -27.84 -20.13
N CYS A 112 -10.87 -27.39 -20.63
CA CYS A 112 -9.84 -28.24 -21.20
C CYS A 112 -8.72 -28.42 -20.17
N VAL A 113 -8.57 -29.63 -19.63
CA VAL A 113 -7.52 -29.97 -18.66
C VAL A 113 -6.64 -31.06 -19.26
N ASP A 114 -5.35 -30.76 -19.39
CA ASP A 114 -4.37 -31.76 -19.82
C ASP A 114 -4.27 -32.90 -18.79
N VAL A 115 -4.20 -34.14 -19.29
CA VAL A 115 -4.21 -35.37 -18.46
C VAL A 115 -3.02 -35.46 -17.49
N THR A 116 -1.92 -34.74 -17.76
CA THR A 116 -0.74 -34.73 -16.90
C THR A 116 -0.86 -33.77 -15.71
N SER A 117 -1.92 -32.94 -15.69
CA SER A 117 -2.15 -31.95 -14.64
C SER A 117 -2.85 -32.53 -13.43
N GLN A 118 -2.56 -31.95 -12.27
CA GLN A 118 -3.09 -32.39 -10.98
C GLN A 118 -3.92 -31.26 -10.36
N ILE A 119 -5.12 -31.60 -9.90
CA ILE A 119 -6.07 -30.67 -9.30
C ILE A 119 -6.40 -31.17 -7.89
N GLY A 120 -6.21 -30.32 -6.88
CA GLY A 120 -6.49 -30.64 -5.48
C GLY A 120 -7.98 -30.74 -5.16
N THR A 121 -8.29 -31.29 -3.98
CA THR A 121 -9.69 -31.49 -3.57
C THR A 121 -10.36 -30.17 -3.21
N GLY A 122 -11.69 -30.11 -3.39
CA GLY A 122 -12.47 -28.88 -3.25
C GLY A 122 -12.19 -27.80 -4.31
N SER A 123 -11.29 -28.06 -5.27
CA SER A 123 -10.99 -27.08 -6.32
C SER A 123 -12.04 -27.09 -7.43
N ARG A 124 -12.28 -25.91 -8.00
CA ARG A 124 -13.28 -25.66 -9.04
C ARG A 124 -12.63 -25.06 -10.28
N ILE A 125 -12.87 -25.69 -11.43
CA ILE A 125 -12.44 -25.22 -12.74
C ILE A 125 -13.70 -24.93 -13.57
N ASP A 126 -13.94 -23.66 -13.91
CA ASP A 126 -15.14 -23.20 -14.61
C ASP A 126 -15.01 -23.27 -16.15
N GLN A 127 -16.09 -22.87 -16.82
CA GLN A 127 -16.26 -23.00 -18.26
C GLN A 127 -15.09 -22.45 -19.07
N TYR A 128 -14.72 -23.16 -20.13
CA TYR A 128 -13.75 -22.69 -21.13
C TYR A 128 -12.34 -22.37 -20.58
N SER A 129 -12.05 -22.73 -19.34
CA SER A 129 -10.69 -22.62 -18.80
C SER A 129 -9.78 -23.66 -19.44
N VAL A 130 -8.51 -23.30 -19.64
CA VAL A 130 -7.50 -24.14 -20.29
C VAL A 130 -6.36 -24.37 -19.31
N ILE A 131 -6.18 -25.61 -18.87
CA ILE A 131 -5.10 -26.03 -17.99
C ILE A 131 -4.13 -26.90 -18.79
N GLY A 132 -2.97 -26.33 -19.15
CA GLY A 132 -1.95 -26.99 -19.94
C GLY A 132 -1.24 -28.13 -19.21
N ALA A 133 -0.31 -28.81 -19.89
CA ALA A 133 0.40 -29.96 -19.34
C ALA A 133 1.20 -29.67 -18.07
N ASN A 134 1.32 -30.68 -17.20
CA ASN A 134 2.14 -30.69 -16.00
C ASN A 134 1.83 -29.57 -15.00
N CYS A 135 0.60 -29.02 -15.02
CA CYS A 135 0.18 -28.03 -14.04
C CYS A 135 -0.17 -28.69 -12.71
N ARG A 136 0.02 -27.94 -11.62
CA ARG A 136 -0.38 -28.35 -10.27
C ARG A 136 -1.26 -27.28 -9.68
N ILE A 137 -2.51 -27.61 -9.38
CA ILE A 137 -3.45 -26.73 -8.70
C ILE A 137 -3.68 -27.33 -7.31
N GLY A 138 -3.45 -26.53 -6.28
CA GLY A 138 -3.68 -26.90 -4.88
C GLY A 138 -5.15 -27.19 -4.55
N GLN A 139 -5.41 -27.29 -3.26
CA GLN A 139 -6.71 -27.55 -2.66
C GLN A 139 -7.57 -26.28 -2.64
N ARG A 140 -8.89 -26.44 -2.79
CA ARG A 140 -9.87 -25.36 -2.62
C ARG A 140 -9.59 -24.13 -3.48
N CYS A 141 -8.96 -24.32 -4.64
CA CYS A 141 -8.69 -23.25 -5.59
C CYS A 141 -9.90 -23.04 -6.50
N TRP A 142 -10.11 -21.80 -6.91
CA TRP A 142 -11.10 -21.49 -7.93
C TRP A 142 -10.47 -20.85 -9.15
N VAL A 143 -10.53 -21.57 -10.26
CA VAL A 143 -10.18 -21.09 -11.59
C VAL A 143 -11.47 -20.75 -12.33
N HIS A 144 -11.81 -19.46 -12.38
CA HIS A 144 -13.00 -18.95 -13.07
C HIS A 144 -12.92 -19.13 -14.59
N SER A 145 -14.03 -18.89 -15.27
CA SER A 145 -14.20 -19.17 -16.69
C SER A 145 -13.16 -18.47 -17.58
N GLY A 146 -12.64 -19.19 -18.58
CA GLY A 146 -11.72 -18.65 -19.59
C GLY A 146 -10.31 -18.33 -19.09
N VAL A 147 -9.93 -18.77 -17.88
CA VAL A 147 -8.55 -18.66 -17.40
C VAL A 147 -7.66 -19.64 -18.18
N THR A 148 -6.46 -19.19 -18.55
CA THR A 148 -5.46 -20.03 -19.21
C THR A 148 -4.23 -20.21 -18.33
N LEU A 149 -3.97 -21.45 -17.92
CA LEU A 149 -2.70 -21.86 -17.31
C LEU A 149 -1.85 -22.59 -18.35
N MET A 150 -0.73 -22.00 -18.76
CA MET A 150 0.21 -22.69 -19.65
C MET A 150 0.99 -23.80 -18.93
N GLU A 151 1.73 -24.59 -19.69
CA GLU A 151 2.51 -25.72 -19.18
C GLU A 151 3.30 -25.43 -17.89
N GLY A 152 3.20 -26.35 -16.93
CA GLY A 152 4.01 -26.37 -15.73
C GLY A 152 3.68 -25.28 -14.70
N CYS A 153 2.54 -24.59 -14.83
CA CYS A 153 2.08 -23.64 -13.82
C CYS A 153 1.76 -24.33 -12.49
N GLN A 154 1.98 -23.63 -11.39
CA GLN A 154 1.75 -24.13 -10.03
C GLN A 154 0.96 -23.12 -9.22
N LEU A 155 -0.15 -23.54 -8.65
CA LEU A 155 -0.95 -22.78 -7.70
C LEU A 155 -0.91 -23.52 -6.36
N GLY A 156 -0.63 -22.82 -5.27
CA GLY A 156 -0.85 -23.32 -3.91
C GLY A 156 -2.33 -23.50 -3.58
N ASP A 157 -2.64 -23.64 -2.31
CA ASP A 157 -3.99 -23.85 -1.81
C ASP A 157 -4.77 -22.52 -1.69
N ASP A 158 -6.09 -22.60 -1.76
CA ASP A 158 -7.02 -21.47 -1.52
C ASP A 158 -6.81 -20.27 -2.47
N CYS A 159 -6.28 -20.52 -3.68
CA CYS A 159 -6.10 -19.47 -4.68
C CYS A 159 -7.37 -19.22 -5.48
N GLU A 160 -7.61 -17.96 -5.84
CA GLU A 160 -8.73 -17.57 -6.70
C GLU A 160 -8.24 -16.78 -7.91
N VAL A 161 -8.64 -17.24 -9.10
CA VAL A 161 -8.21 -16.66 -10.38
C VAL A 161 -9.43 -16.31 -11.21
N PHE A 162 -9.64 -15.01 -11.40
CA PHE A 162 -10.79 -14.45 -12.10
C PHE A 162 -10.67 -14.53 -13.64
N PRO A 163 -11.79 -14.36 -14.38
CA PRO A 163 -11.87 -14.59 -15.82
C PRO A 163 -10.85 -13.83 -16.68
N GLY A 164 -10.48 -14.42 -17.82
CA GLY A 164 -9.60 -13.80 -18.83
C GLY A 164 -8.13 -13.70 -18.43
N THR A 165 -7.76 -14.26 -17.27
CA THR A 165 -6.38 -14.24 -16.77
C THR A 165 -5.52 -15.29 -17.47
N VAL A 166 -4.28 -14.92 -17.81
CA VAL A 166 -3.31 -15.79 -18.51
C VAL A 166 -2.03 -15.95 -17.70
N PHE A 167 -1.67 -17.20 -17.44
CA PHE A 167 -0.42 -17.59 -16.78
C PHE A 167 0.49 -18.23 -17.81
N TYR A 168 1.65 -17.63 -18.03
CA TYR A 168 2.68 -18.21 -18.87
C TYR A 168 3.40 -19.35 -18.17
N ARG A 169 4.11 -20.15 -18.96
CA ARG A 169 4.77 -21.39 -18.54
C ARG A 169 5.56 -21.22 -17.25
N HIS A 170 5.41 -22.19 -16.35
CA HIS A 170 6.12 -22.27 -15.08
C HIS A 170 5.86 -21.12 -14.10
N THR A 171 4.79 -20.34 -14.27
CA THR A 171 4.35 -19.38 -13.24
C THR A 171 3.97 -20.12 -11.97
N ARG A 172 4.41 -19.60 -10.81
CA ARG A 172 4.16 -20.20 -9.49
C ARG A 172 3.49 -19.21 -8.56
N LEU A 173 2.37 -19.61 -7.98
CA LEU A 173 1.70 -18.92 -6.89
C LEU A 173 1.82 -19.74 -5.60
N GLY A 174 1.98 -19.05 -4.47
CA GLY A 174 1.79 -19.57 -3.14
C GLY A 174 0.32 -19.83 -2.84
N ASN A 175 -0.04 -19.73 -1.56
CA ASN A 175 -1.39 -19.99 -1.06
C ASN A 175 -2.19 -18.70 -0.87
N ARG A 176 -3.52 -18.77 -0.93
CA ARG A 176 -4.43 -17.63 -0.68
C ARG A 176 -4.14 -16.42 -1.58
N VAL A 177 -3.71 -16.68 -2.81
CA VAL A 177 -3.43 -15.65 -3.80
C VAL A 177 -4.71 -15.36 -4.60
N THR A 178 -5.07 -14.09 -4.70
CA THR A 178 -6.19 -13.64 -5.53
C THR A 178 -5.68 -12.91 -6.76
N VAL A 179 -6.06 -13.38 -7.94
CA VAL A 179 -5.69 -12.77 -9.23
C VAL A 179 -6.95 -12.33 -9.94
N HIS A 180 -7.16 -11.02 -10.04
CA HIS A 180 -8.34 -10.45 -10.69
C HIS A 180 -8.31 -10.58 -12.21
N ALA A 181 -9.44 -10.25 -12.83
CA ALA A 181 -9.68 -10.49 -14.24
C ALA A 181 -8.63 -9.83 -15.15
N ASN A 182 -8.37 -10.51 -16.28
CA ASN A 182 -7.47 -10.07 -17.34
C ASN A 182 -6.02 -9.77 -16.90
N VAL A 183 -5.57 -10.36 -15.80
CA VAL A 183 -4.16 -10.27 -15.40
C VAL A 183 -3.31 -11.16 -16.33
N THR A 184 -2.09 -10.73 -16.64
CA THR A 184 -1.12 -11.56 -17.35
C THR A 184 0.14 -11.76 -16.52
N LEU A 185 0.45 -13.02 -16.20
CA LEU A 185 1.63 -13.39 -15.43
C LEU A 185 2.62 -14.15 -16.32
N GLY A 186 3.88 -13.70 -16.33
CA GLY A 186 4.98 -14.38 -16.99
C GLY A 186 5.12 -14.09 -18.49
N ALA A 187 4.50 -13.03 -19.00
CA ALA A 187 4.78 -12.53 -20.34
C ALA A 187 6.27 -12.17 -20.49
N TYR A 188 6.74 -12.05 -21.74
CA TYR A 188 8.13 -11.67 -22.01
C TYR A 188 8.37 -10.22 -21.62
N GLY A 189 9.41 -9.99 -20.81
CA GLY A 189 9.85 -8.65 -20.49
C GLY A 189 10.41 -7.88 -21.70
N PHE A 190 10.48 -6.57 -21.54
CA PHE A 190 10.95 -5.65 -22.57
C PHE A 190 12.48 -5.58 -22.70
N GLY A 191 13.12 -6.74 -22.96
CA GLY A 191 14.57 -6.84 -23.16
C GLY A 191 14.95 -6.95 -24.65
N TYR A 192 15.65 -5.96 -25.20
CA TYR A 192 16.15 -5.98 -26.58
C TYR A 192 17.62 -5.54 -26.66
N ARG A 193 18.38 -6.18 -27.55
CA ARG A 193 19.76 -5.79 -27.89
C ARG A 193 19.79 -5.29 -29.32
N GLN A 194 20.67 -4.32 -29.61
CA GLN A 194 20.92 -3.94 -31.00
C GLN A 194 21.96 -4.87 -31.62
N VAL A 195 21.59 -5.50 -32.72
CA VAL A 195 22.46 -6.34 -33.56
C VAL A 195 22.29 -5.84 -34.98
N GLU A 196 23.37 -5.32 -35.57
CA GLU A 196 23.37 -4.81 -36.95
C GLU A 196 22.25 -3.78 -37.22
N GLY A 197 22.01 -2.88 -36.26
CA GLY A 197 20.96 -1.84 -36.37
C GLY A 197 19.53 -2.34 -36.16
N ARG A 198 19.32 -3.62 -35.79
CA ARG A 198 18.00 -4.19 -35.49
C ARG A 198 17.87 -4.49 -34.00
N HIS A 199 16.68 -4.25 -33.45
CA HIS A 199 16.33 -4.70 -32.10
C HIS A 199 16.00 -6.19 -32.10
N VAL A 200 16.86 -6.98 -31.48
CA VAL A 200 16.70 -8.43 -31.32
C VAL A 200 16.35 -8.72 -29.87
N ARG A 201 15.25 -9.44 -29.64
CA ARG A 201 14.78 -9.78 -28.29
C ARG A 201 15.85 -10.55 -27.51
N ALA A 202 16.08 -10.14 -26.28
CA ALA A 202 16.93 -10.86 -25.35
C ALA A 202 16.25 -12.15 -24.85
N ALA A 203 17.03 -13.01 -24.18
CA ALA A 203 16.47 -14.22 -23.58
C ALA A 203 15.41 -13.85 -22.52
N GLN A 204 14.29 -14.58 -22.50
CA GLN A 204 13.20 -14.43 -21.52
C GLN A 204 12.77 -15.84 -21.11
N LEU A 205 13.69 -16.53 -20.44
CA LEU A 205 13.65 -17.97 -20.12
C LEU A 205 13.26 -18.25 -18.66
N GLY A 206 13.18 -17.19 -17.83
CA GLY A 206 12.85 -17.29 -16.41
C GLY A 206 11.37 -17.54 -16.15
N TRP A 207 10.83 -17.15 -15.01
CA TRP A 207 9.40 -17.33 -14.70
C TRP A 207 8.92 -16.24 -13.73
N VAL A 208 7.74 -16.43 -13.15
CA VAL A 208 7.19 -15.57 -12.09
C VAL A 208 6.93 -16.42 -10.85
N GLU A 209 7.33 -15.92 -9.69
CA GLU A 209 7.01 -16.50 -8.38
C GLU A 209 6.29 -15.46 -7.53
N ILE A 210 5.14 -15.84 -7.00
CA ILE A 210 4.29 -15.00 -6.17
C ILE A 210 4.05 -15.74 -4.87
N ASP A 211 4.40 -15.12 -3.76
CA ASP A 211 4.24 -15.70 -2.43
C ASP A 211 2.78 -15.65 -1.95
N ASP A 212 2.54 -16.18 -0.75
CA ASP A 212 1.23 -16.27 -0.11
C ASP A 212 0.54 -14.91 0.09
N ASP A 213 -0.80 -14.91 0.14
CA ASP A 213 -1.64 -13.77 0.53
C ASP A 213 -1.52 -12.53 -0.39
N VAL A 214 -0.97 -12.70 -1.59
CA VAL A 214 -0.85 -11.63 -2.59
C VAL A 214 -2.18 -11.41 -3.30
N GLU A 215 -2.51 -10.14 -3.58
CA GLU A 215 -3.63 -9.78 -4.44
C GLU A 215 -3.14 -9.00 -5.65
N ILE A 216 -3.61 -9.36 -6.84
CA ILE A 216 -3.25 -8.71 -8.10
C ILE A 216 -4.51 -8.17 -8.77
N GLY A 217 -4.59 -6.85 -8.84
CA GLY A 217 -5.70 -6.10 -9.42
C GLY A 217 -5.84 -6.31 -10.93
N ALA A 218 -7.05 -6.10 -11.43
CA ALA A 218 -7.42 -6.37 -12.82
C ALA A 218 -6.53 -5.63 -13.84
N ASN A 219 -6.32 -6.27 -14.99
CA ASN A 219 -5.50 -5.78 -16.11
C ASN A 219 -4.03 -5.48 -15.74
N SER A 220 -3.52 -6.02 -14.64
CA SER A 220 -2.10 -5.89 -14.27
C SER A 220 -1.24 -6.94 -14.98
N THR A 221 0.04 -6.63 -15.12
CA THR A 221 1.01 -7.42 -15.87
C THR A 221 2.28 -7.61 -15.05
N VAL A 222 2.75 -8.85 -14.97
CA VAL A 222 4.02 -9.21 -14.31
C VAL A 222 4.88 -9.98 -15.30
N ASP A 223 5.95 -9.35 -15.76
CA ASP A 223 6.85 -9.97 -16.73
C ASP A 223 7.70 -11.05 -16.06
N ARG A 224 7.99 -12.13 -16.80
CA ARG A 224 8.94 -13.15 -16.33
C ARG A 224 10.36 -12.59 -16.28
N GLY A 225 11.20 -13.16 -15.42
CA GLY A 225 12.62 -12.81 -15.44
C GLY A 225 13.36 -13.34 -16.67
N THR A 226 14.52 -12.75 -16.96
CA THR A 226 15.38 -13.14 -18.09
C THR A 226 15.85 -14.61 -17.99
N TYR A 227 16.32 -15.03 -16.81
CA TYR A 227 16.85 -16.38 -16.56
C TYR A 227 16.28 -17.01 -15.28
N GLY A 228 16.15 -16.20 -14.22
CA GLY A 228 15.47 -16.56 -12.99
C GLY A 228 14.08 -15.93 -12.90
N PRO A 229 13.45 -15.92 -11.71
CA PRO A 229 12.11 -15.40 -11.56
C PRO A 229 12.05 -13.88 -11.35
N THR A 230 10.93 -13.29 -11.76
CA THR A 230 10.40 -12.08 -11.12
C THR A 230 9.63 -12.51 -9.88
N ARG A 231 9.79 -11.80 -8.75
CA ARG A 231 9.27 -12.21 -7.44
C ARG A 231 8.35 -11.15 -6.84
N ILE A 232 7.23 -11.58 -6.27
CA ILE A 232 6.35 -10.75 -5.45
C ILE A 232 6.19 -11.39 -4.06
N GLY A 233 6.63 -10.67 -3.04
CA GLY A 233 6.63 -11.12 -1.65
C GLY A 233 5.25 -11.17 -1.01
N ALA A 234 5.14 -11.97 0.05
CA ALA A 234 3.89 -12.31 0.71
C ALA A 234 3.08 -11.07 1.15
N GLY A 235 1.75 -11.16 1.04
CA GLY A 235 0.83 -10.13 1.51
C GLY A 235 0.82 -8.81 0.72
N THR A 236 1.61 -8.70 -0.35
CA THR A 236 1.64 -7.53 -1.23
C THR A 236 0.36 -7.39 -2.04
N LYS A 237 -0.12 -6.16 -2.20
CA LYS A 237 -1.35 -5.83 -2.94
C LYS A 237 -1.01 -4.93 -4.12
N LEU A 238 -1.26 -5.42 -5.32
CA LEU A 238 -1.21 -4.63 -6.55
C LEU A 238 -2.63 -4.22 -6.91
N ASP A 239 -2.88 -2.93 -7.08
CA ASP A 239 -4.15 -2.46 -7.62
C ASP A 239 -4.17 -2.62 -9.15
N LYS A 240 -5.15 -2.01 -9.83
CA LYS A 240 -5.43 -2.26 -11.26
C LYS A 240 -4.39 -1.63 -12.18
N MET A 241 -4.15 -2.28 -13.31
CA MET A 241 -3.23 -1.81 -14.36
C MET A 241 -1.81 -1.51 -13.85
N VAL A 242 -1.32 -2.28 -12.88
CA VAL A 242 0.08 -2.20 -12.44
C VAL A 242 0.96 -3.00 -13.40
N GLN A 243 2.09 -2.43 -13.80
CA GLN A 243 3.12 -3.13 -14.59
C GLN A 243 4.34 -3.42 -13.70
N ILE A 244 4.71 -4.69 -13.60
CA ILE A 244 5.96 -5.14 -12.97
C ILE A 244 6.89 -5.69 -14.06
N GLY A 245 8.03 -5.03 -14.26
CA GLY A 245 9.03 -5.42 -15.24
C GLY A 245 9.79 -6.70 -14.88
N HIS A 246 10.52 -7.24 -15.86
CA HIS A 246 11.28 -8.48 -15.69
C HIS A 246 12.31 -8.38 -14.56
N ASN A 247 12.60 -9.50 -13.89
CA ASN A 247 13.62 -9.61 -12.85
C ASN A 247 13.36 -8.77 -11.59
N CYS A 248 12.19 -8.14 -11.44
CA CYS A 248 11.89 -7.39 -10.22
C CYS A 248 11.82 -8.31 -9.00
N HIS A 249 12.18 -7.74 -7.85
CA HIS A 249 11.97 -8.34 -6.54
C HIS A 249 11.15 -7.39 -5.67
N ILE A 250 9.84 -7.63 -5.61
CA ILE A 250 8.93 -6.84 -4.80
C ILE A 250 8.87 -7.47 -3.40
N GLY A 251 9.18 -6.70 -2.37
CA GLY A 251 9.10 -7.12 -0.97
C GLY A 251 7.67 -7.44 -0.50
N ARG A 252 7.53 -7.71 0.80
CA ARG A 252 6.30 -8.15 1.46
C ARG A 252 5.42 -6.99 1.89
N HIS A 253 4.12 -7.22 1.94
CA HIS A 253 3.12 -6.27 2.43
C HIS A 253 3.21 -4.88 1.77
N ASN A 254 3.64 -4.81 0.52
CA ASN A 254 3.68 -3.57 -0.24
C ASN A 254 2.26 -3.23 -0.73
N LEU A 255 1.95 -1.93 -0.77
CA LEU A 255 0.71 -1.42 -1.35
C LEU A 255 1.06 -0.61 -2.59
N ILE A 256 0.75 -1.16 -3.77
CA ILE A 256 1.10 -0.57 -5.06
C ILE A 256 -0.20 -0.17 -5.78
N CYS A 257 -0.51 1.12 -5.74
CA CYS A 257 -1.75 1.67 -6.28
C CYS A 257 -1.79 1.68 -7.82
N SER A 258 -3.00 1.87 -8.34
CA SER A 258 -3.32 1.74 -9.77
C SER A 258 -2.36 2.49 -10.68
N GLN A 259 -2.08 1.90 -11.85
CA GLN A 259 -1.26 2.50 -12.91
C GLN A 259 0.20 2.76 -12.53
N THR A 260 0.69 2.14 -11.46
CA THR A 260 2.13 2.16 -11.15
C THR A 260 2.90 1.30 -12.13
N GLY A 261 4.01 1.81 -12.65
CA GLY A 261 4.93 1.11 -13.53
C GLY A 261 6.31 0.95 -12.90
N ILE A 262 6.76 -0.29 -12.73
CA ILE A 262 8.08 -0.63 -12.21
C ILE A 262 8.91 -1.24 -13.34
N ALA A 263 9.98 -0.57 -13.75
CA ALA A 263 10.86 -1.05 -14.81
C ALA A 263 11.67 -2.29 -14.38
N GLY A 264 12.38 -2.91 -15.34
CA GLY A 264 13.09 -4.16 -15.11
C GLY A 264 14.18 -4.09 -14.03
N SER A 265 14.37 -5.21 -13.35
CA SER A 265 15.41 -5.45 -12.34
C SER A 265 15.37 -4.53 -11.11
N CYS A 266 14.22 -3.93 -10.81
CA CYS A 266 14.04 -3.15 -9.60
C CYS A 266 13.87 -4.04 -8.37
N ARG A 267 14.15 -3.48 -7.18
CA ARG A 267 13.91 -4.15 -5.90
C ARG A 267 13.18 -3.22 -4.97
N THR A 268 12.20 -3.74 -4.23
CA THR A 268 11.57 -3.00 -3.14
C THR A 268 11.79 -3.75 -1.84
N GLY A 269 11.90 -3.00 -0.76
CA GLY A 269 11.79 -3.50 0.61
C GLY A 269 10.36 -3.89 0.96
N ASP A 270 10.16 -4.16 2.24
CA ASP A 270 8.86 -4.53 2.82
C ASP A 270 8.07 -3.27 3.25
N TYR A 271 6.74 -3.34 3.21
CA TYR A 271 5.82 -2.28 3.62
C TYR A 271 5.95 -0.94 2.87
N VAL A 272 6.45 -0.97 1.64
CA VAL A 272 6.48 0.17 0.71
C VAL A 272 5.08 0.51 0.25
N VAL A 273 4.76 1.80 0.24
CA VAL A 273 3.50 2.33 -0.31
C VAL A 273 3.79 3.16 -1.55
N MET A 274 3.20 2.80 -2.68
CA MET A 274 3.28 3.57 -3.92
C MET A 274 1.90 4.10 -4.27
N GLY A 275 1.74 5.42 -4.28
CA GLY A 275 0.53 6.09 -4.75
C GLY A 275 0.28 5.84 -6.24
N GLY A 276 -0.94 6.13 -6.71
CA GLY A 276 -1.31 5.83 -8.09
C GLY A 276 -0.40 6.54 -9.11
N LYS A 277 -0.14 5.89 -10.25
CA LYS A 277 0.71 6.41 -11.35
C LYS A 277 2.17 6.69 -10.97
N VAL A 278 2.73 6.00 -9.99
CA VAL A 278 4.18 6.06 -9.73
C VAL A 278 4.94 5.38 -10.88
N GLY A 279 6.07 5.95 -11.30
CA GLY A 279 6.98 5.36 -12.27
C GLY A 279 8.36 5.14 -11.66
N ILE A 280 8.89 3.92 -11.75
CA ILE A 280 10.23 3.55 -11.26
C ILE A 280 11.14 3.21 -12.45
N ALA A 281 12.29 3.86 -12.53
CA ALA A 281 13.33 3.57 -13.53
C ALA A 281 13.99 2.20 -13.30
N ASP A 282 14.66 1.67 -14.32
CA ASP A 282 15.28 0.35 -14.27
C ASP A 282 16.39 0.27 -13.22
N HIS A 283 16.56 -0.92 -12.63
CA HIS A 283 17.61 -1.19 -11.64
C HIS A 283 17.56 -0.33 -10.36
N VAL A 284 16.41 0.25 -10.03
CA VAL A 284 16.23 1.05 -8.81
C VAL A 284 15.91 0.15 -7.61
N GLU A 285 16.55 0.43 -6.48
CA GLU A 285 16.25 -0.16 -5.18
C GLU A 285 15.47 0.82 -4.29
N ILE A 286 14.33 0.38 -3.74
CA ILE A 286 13.49 1.13 -2.81
C ILE A 286 13.57 0.46 -1.45
N ALA A 287 13.93 1.21 -0.42
CA ALA A 287 14.04 0.73 0.95
C ALA A 287 12.70 0.35 1.60
N ASP A 288 12.78 -0.42 2.69
CA ASP A 288 11.65 -0.76 3.56
C ASP A 288 10.86 0.50 3.99
N ARG A 289 9.53 0.38 4.03
CA ARG A 289 8.60 1.40 4.51
C ARG A 289 8.66 2.75 3.77
N ALA A 290 9.28 2.79 2.58
CA ALA A 290 9.25 4.00 1.77
C ALA A 290 7.82 4.29 1.30
N THR A 291 7.43 5.57 1.33
CA THR A 291 6.16 6.04 0.77
C THR A 291 6.44 6.94 -0.43
N LEU A 292 5.92 6.56 -1.59
CA LEU A 292 6.03 7.31 -2.84
C LEU A 292 4.67 7.93 -3.17
N ALA A 293 4.62 9.26 -3.21
CA ALA A 293 3.38 9.97 -3.54
C ALA A 293 2.91 9.69 -4.98
N ALA A 294 1.60 9.79 -5.22
CA ALA A 294 1.00 9.56 -6.53
C ALA A 294 1.66 10.42 -7.63
N GLY A 295 1.91 9.81 -8.79
CA GLY A 295 2.55 10.47 -9.94
C GLY A 295 4.06 10.67 -9.84
N SER A 296 4.71 10.15 -8.79
CA SER A 296 6.17 10.30 -8.62
C SER A 296 6.95 9.55 -9.69
N GLY A 297 8.03 10.17 -10.19
CA GLY A 297 9.04 9.52 -11.03
C GLY A 297 10.32 9.27 -10.23
N VAL A 298 10.66 8.00 -10.00
CA VAL A 298 11.83 7.60 -9.21
C VAL A 298 12.93 7.12 -10.15
N MET A 299 14.01 7.89 -10.23
CA MET A 299 15.12 7.66 -11.16
C MET A 299 16.39 7.13 -10.49
N ARG A 300 16.36 6.94 -9.17
CA ARG A 300 17.51 6.53 -8.35
C ARG A 300 17.02 5.81 -7.10
N ASN A 301 17.93 5.06 -6.48
CA ASN A 301 17.63 4.33 -5.24
C ASN A 301 17.08 5.25 -4.15
N ILE A 302 16.09 4.73 -3.42
CA ILE A 302 15.52 5.35 -2.24
C ILE A 302 16.10 4.59 -1.03
N PRO A 303 17.06 5.17 -0.29
CA PRO A 303 17.71 4.48 0.83
C PRO A 303 16.78 4.38 2.04
N GLU A 304 17.15 3.49 2.97
CA GLU A 304 16.55 3.46 4.31
C GLU A 304 16.78 4.79 5.04
N GLY A 305 15.90 5.10 6.00
CA GLY A 305 15.79 6.40 6.67
C GLY A 305 16.98 6.88 7.50
N GLU A 306 18.20 6.39 7.28
CA GLU A 306 19.40 7.00 7.85
C GLU A 306 19.89 8.16 6.99
N VAL A 307 19.84 9.36 7.57
CA VAL A 307 20.33 10.57 6.91
C VAL A 307 21.66 10.96 7.52
N VAL A 308 22.65 11.20 6.65
CA VAL A 308 23.89 11.84 7.02
C VAL A 308 23.83 13.32 6.70
N LEU A 309 24.16 14.13 7.69
CA LEU A 309 24.42 15.55 7.55
C LEU A 309 25.94 15.81 7.68
N GLY A 310 26.58 16.09 6.56
CA GLY A 310 27.91 16.67 6.47
C GLY A 310 27.85 18.18 6.62
N ARG A 311 28.47 18.68 7.69
CA ARG A 311 28.52 20.09 8.03
C ARG A 311 29.89 20.70 7.70
N PRO A 312 29.94 21.84 6.98
CA PRO A 312 31.18 22.58 6.77
C PRO A 312 31.66 23.26 8.06
N ALA A 313 32.97 23.46 8.20
CA ALA A 313 33.52 24.34 9.23
C ALA A 313 33.13 25.80 8.96
N GLY A 314 32.95 26.61 10.00
CA GLY A 314 32.68 28.04 9.83
C GLY A 314 31.67 28.63 10.83
N PRO A 315 31.40 29.95 10.72
CA PRO A 315 30.49 30.68 11.59
C PRO A 315 29.04 30.36 11.21
N ILE A 316 28.54 29.23 11.70
CA ILE A 316 27.16 28.79 11.53
C ILE A 316 26.60 28.29 12.86
N ALA A 317 25.29 28.41 13.05
CA ALA A 317 24.55 27.80 14.15
C ALA A 317 23.22 27.23 13.63
N GLY A 318 22.77 26.13 14.22
CA GLY A 318 21.56 25.45 13.80
C GLY A 318 21.24 24.25 14.67
N GLY A 319 20.29 23.44 14.21
CA GLY A 319 19.92 22.21 14.87
C GLY A 319 19.30 21.20 13.93
N VAL A 320 19.29 19.95 14.38
CA VAL A 320 18.46 18.87 13.85
C VAL A 320 17.31 18.69 14.83
N LEU A 321 16.09 18.72 14.31
CA LEU A 321 14.86 18.54 15.08
C LEU A 321 14.12 17.28 14.62
N ASP A 322 13.34 16.69 15.51
CA ASP A 322 12.37 15.65 15.18
C ASP A 322 11.18 16.27 14.39
N LEU A 323 10.25 15.45 13.87
CA LEU A 323 9.10 15.95 13.10
C LEU A 323 8.31 17.03 13.86
N TRP A 324 8.23 16.89 15.18
CA TRP A 324 7.51 17.76 16.10
C TRP A 324 8.34 18.99 16.53
N GLN A 325 9.43 19.26 15.81
CA GLN A 325 10.35 20.36 16.03
C GLN A 325 11.03 20.32 17.41
N GLN A 326 11.13 19.14 18.03
CA GLN A 326 11.91 18.97 19.24
C GLN A 326 13.40 18.77 18.91
N PRO A 327 14.31 19.36 19.69
CA PRO A 327 15.73 19.27 19.40
C PRO A 327 16.25 17.84 19.58
N ILE A 328 16.87 17.30 18.52
CA ILE A 328 17.67 16.08 18.56
C ILE A 328 19.11 16.43 18.93
N THR A 329 19.69 17.41 18.23
CA THR A 329 21.03 17.94 18.52
C THR A 329 21.21 19.33 17.91
N ASP A 330 22.00 20.16 18.58
CA ASP A 330 22.54 21.39 17.99
C ASP A 330 23.69 21.08 17.04
N ILE A 331 23.96 22.02 16.13
CA ILE A 331 25.07 21.95 15.17
C ILE A 331 25.75 23.31 15.02
N GLY A 332 27.01 23.32 14.58
CA GLY A 332 27.72 24.57 14.38
C GLY A 332 28.44 25.03 15.65
N GLN A 333 28.50 26.34 15.88
CA GLN A 333 29.20 26.89 17.05
C GLN A 333 28.56 26.44 18.37
N THR A 334 27.25 26.21 18.38
CA THR A 334 26.48 25.74 19.55
C THR A 334 26.47 24.22 19.69
N GLY A 335 26.87 23.49 18.64
CA GLY A 335 26.78 22.03 18.59
C GLY A 335 28.03 21.29 19.09
N PRO A 336 27.99 19.94 19.11
CA PRO A 336 29.10 19.08 19.55
C PRO A 336 30.38 19.21 18.70
N ASP A 337 30.31 19.86 17.55
CA ASP A 337 31.48 20.13 16.71
C ASP A 337 32.06 21.54 16.89
N LYS A 338 31.47 22.39 17.75
CA LYS A 338 32.04 23.67 18.19
C LYS A 338 32.55 24.55 17.04
N GLY A 339 31.84 24.55 15.91
CA GLY A 339 32.24 25.33 14.72
C GLY A 339 33.22 24.66 13.76
N ALA A 340 33.86 23.54 14.13
CA ALA A 340 34.90 22.86 13.33
C ALA A 340 34.39 22.02 12.14
N GLY A 341 33.07 21.85 11.99
CA GLY A 341 32.47 20.98 10.98
C GLY A 341 32.47 19.52 11.41
N GLY A 342 31.83 18.67 10.61
CA GLY A 342 31.77 17.24 10.92
C GLY A 342 30.67 16.51 10.20
N LYS A 343 30.56 15.20 10.48
CA LYS A 343 29.49 14.36 9.95
C LYS A 343 28.58 13.91 11.09
N TYR A 344 27.29 14.06 10.89
CA TYR A 344 26.24 13.64 11.79
C TYR A 344 25.46 12.52 11.10
N LEU A 345 25.29 11.39 11.78
CA LEU A 345 24.44 10.31 11.34
C LEU A 345 23.18 10.33 12.19
N ILE A 346 22.03 10.55 11.56
CA ILE A 346 20.73 10.53 12.22
C ILE A 346 20.07 9.21 11.88
N LEU A 347 19.89 8.37 12.89
CA LEU A 347 19.28 7.06 12.77
C LEU A 347 17.77 7.16 13.03
N PRO A 348 16.92 6.42 12.29
CA PRO A 348 15.48 6.45 12.48
C PRO A 348 15.06 5.72 13.76
N PRO A 349 13.81 5.87 14.20
CA PRO A 349 13.29 5.21 15.40
C PRO A 349 13.41 3.69 15.31
N GLY A 350 13.83 3.03 16.39
CA GLY A 350 13.93 1.57 16.45
C GLY A 350 15.08 0.96 15.64
N SER A 351 15.90 1.78 14.96
CA SER A 351 17.11 1.30 14.26
C SER A 351 18.12 0.68 15.22
N LYS A 352 18.84 -0.33 14.69
CA LYS A 352 20.00 -0.93 15.36
C LYS A 352 21.14 0.09 15.42
N ASP A 353 21.99 -0.05 16.42
CA ASP A 353 23.21 0.76 16.49
C ASP A 353 24.12 0.45 15.30
N ILE A 354 24.58 1.50 14.62
CA ILE A 354 25.49 1.39 13.47
C ILE A 354 26.89 1.84 13.91
N PRO A 355 27.92 0.99 13.80
CA PRO A 355 29.31 1.42 13.95
C PRO A 355 29.68 2.45 12.87
N ALA A 356 29.80 3.72 13.26
CA ALA A 356 30.02 4.84 12.35
C ALA A 356 31.25 5.68 12.75
N PRO A 357 32.48 5.15 12.55
CA PRO A 357 33.70 5.86 12.93
C PRO A 357 33.82 7.19 12.18
N GLY A 358 34.09 8.27 12.91
CA GLY A 358 34.16 9.63 12.36
C GLY A 358 32.81 10.33 12.19
N PHE A 359 31.71 9.72 12.64
CA PHE A 359 30.39 10.33 12.68
C PHE A 359 29.94 10.55 14.12
N ARG A 360 29.17 11.62 14.32
CA ARG A 360 28.40 11.83 15.54
C ARG A 360 27.03 11.23 15.32
N VAL A 361 26.69 10.20 16.08
CA VAL A 361 25.47 9.41 15.86
C VAL A 361 24.39 9.86 16.82
N PHE A 362 23.19 10.12 16.30
CA PHE A 362 21.99 10.47 17.07
C PHE A 362 20.84 9.60 16.60
N LYS A 363 19.93 9.26 17.52
CA LYS A 363 18.68 8.55 17.20
C LYS A 363 17.54 9.54 17.22
N SER A 364 16.79 9.59 16.12
CA SER A 364 15.56 10.35 16.04
C SER A 364 14.43 9.55 16.69
N PRO A 365 13.56 10.19 17.49
CA PRO A 365 12.34 9.56 17.98
C PRO A 365 11.22 9.58 16.92
N THR A 366 11.44 10.24 15.78
CA THR A 366 10.54 10.30 14.60
C THR A 366 11.24 9.83 13.32
N ALA A 367 10.49 9.29 12.36
CA ALA A 367 10.97 8.86 11.05
C ALA A 367 11.42 10.04 10.18
N GLN A 368 10.80 11.21 10.35
CA GLN A 368 11.19 12.45 9.69
C GLN A 368 12.00 13.36 10.63
N VAL A 369 12.93 14.12 10.05
CA VAL A 369 13.72 15.12 10.78
C VAL A 369 13.80 16.43 10.01
N TRP A 370 13.83 17.53 10.74
CA TRP A 370 14.08 18.85 10.21
C TRP A 370 15.53 19.24 10.44
N PHE A 371 16.14 19.86 9.45
CA PHE A 371 17.45 20.47 9.55
C PHE A 371 17.34 21.96 9.29
N GLY A 372 17.77 22.77 10.25
CA GLY A 372 17.83 24.21 10.14
C GLY A 372 19.23 24.72 10.43
N THR A 373 19.74 25.63 9.60
CA THR A 373 21.04 26.27 9.81
C THR A 373 20.97 27.74 9.44
N ARG A 374 21.71 28.56 10.18
CA ARG A 374 21.91 29.98 9.94
C ARG A 374 23.39 30.26 9.71
N GLY A 375 23.69 31.02 8.66
CA GLY A 375 25.00 31.63 8.46
C GLY A 375 25.18 32.81 9.41
N LEU A 376 26.30 32.85 10.12
CA LEU A 376 26.64 33.90 11.08
C LEU A 376 27.79 34.79 10.59
N ASP A 377 28.31 34.55 9.38
CA ASP A 377 29.24 35.48 8.75
C ASP A 377 28.54 36.82 8.50
N PRO A 378 29.12 37.97 8.89
CA PRO A 378 28.55 39.29 8.61
C PRO A 378 28.41 39.58 7.13
N ASP A 379 29.22 38.95 6.27
CA ASP A 379 29.11 39.01 4.82
C ASP A 379 28.05 38.01 4.32
N PRO A 380 26.92 38.48 3.77
CA PRO A 380 25.83 37.61 3.32
C PRO A 380 26.26 36.60 2.26
N ALA A 381 27.21 36.95 1.38
CA ALA A 381 27.68 36.05 0.33
C ALA A 381 28.50 34.89 0.94
N LYS A 382 29.34 35.18 1.94
CA LYS A 382 30.10 34.15 2.67
C LYS A 382 29.21 33.29 3.56
N ALA A 383 28.23 33.90 4.22
CA ALA A 383 27.21 33.18 4.99
C ALA A 383 26.44 32.21 4.08
N GLN A 384 25.98 32.68 2.92
CA GLN A 384 25.24 31.86 1.96
C GLN A 384 26.11 30.75 1.36
N ALA A 385 27.36 31.04 0.99
CA ALA A 385 28.31 30.05 0.47
C ALA A 385 28.56 28.95 1.50
N THR A 386 28.72 29.32 2.78
CA THR A 386 28.90 28.36 3.87
C THR A 386 27.65 27.50 4.05
N VAL A 387 26.46 28.11 4.13
CA VAL A 387 25.18 27.36 4.23
C VAL A 387 24.97 26.42 3.04
N ARG A 388 25.36 26.81 1.83
CA ARG A 388 25.23 26.00 0.60
C ARG A 388 26.25 24.86 0.48
N SER A 389 27.21 24.77 1.39
CA SER A 389 28.21 23.69 1.41
C SER A 389 27.84 22.52 2.32
N HIS A 390 26.66 22.53 2.95
CA HIS A 390 26.13 21.35 3.62
C HIS A 390 25.96 20.19 2.64
N LYS A 391 26.11 18.97 3.17
CA LYS A 391 25.94 17.72 2.46
C LYS A 391 24.89 16.88 3.18
N ILE A 392 23.73 16.70 2.57
CA ILE A 392 22.65 15.85 3.05
C ILE A 392 22.53 14.68 2.07
N TYR A 393 22.69 13.46 2.58
CA TYR A 393 22.70 12.22 1.78
C TYR A 393 22.35 11.01 2.64
N GLY A 394 21.97 9.89 2.03
CA GLY A 394 21.68 8.65 2.76
C GLY A 394 22.96 7.98 3.28
N TRP A 395 22.90 7.24 4.39
CA TRP A 395 24.07 6.56 4.98
C TRP A 395 24.87 5.71 3.99
N ASN A 396 24.19 5.06 3.03
CA ASN A 396 24.84 4.22 2.02
C ASN A 396 25.67 5.01 0.99
N ASP A 397 25.40 6.30 0.81
CA ASP A 397 26.15 7.17 -0.11
C ASP A 397 27.40 7.81 0.52
N ARG A 398 27.73 7.48 1.78
CA ARG A 398 28.78 8.14 2.57
C ARG A 398 30.18 8.12 1.97
N ALA A 399 30.49 7.13 1.13
CA ALA A 399 31.76 7.05 0.43
C ALA A 399 31.86 8.05 -0.73
N LYS A 400 30.73 8.48 -1.29
CA LYS A 400 30.65 9.34 -2.48
C LYS A 400 29.49 10.35 -2.40
N ALA A 401 29.46 11.11 -1.32
CA ALA A 401 28.42 12.12 -1.08
C ALA A 401 28.37 13.19 -2.18
N GLY A 402 27.28 13.22 -2.96
CA GLY A 402 27.03 14.21 -4.01
C GLY A 402 26.76 15.63 -3.48
N PRO A 403 26.61 16.63 -4.36
CA PRO A 403 26.11 17.95 -3.96
C PRO A 403 24.66 17.88 -3.46
N THR A 404 24.35 18.64 -2.41
CA THR A 404 22.97 18.81 -1.95
C THR A 404 22.21 19.70 -2.90
N ASN A 405 21.04 19.24 -3.35
CA ASN A 405 20.16 20.04 -4.16
C ASN A 405 19.38 21.02 -3.28
N TYR A 406 19.51 22.31 -3.54
CA TYR A 406 18.79 23.36 -2.81
C TYR A 406 17.62 23.86 -3.65
N VAL A 407 16.40 23.67 -3.15
CA VAL A 407 15.21 24.25 -3.75
C VAL A 407 15.05 25.67 -3.24
N LEU A 408 15.21 26.65 -4.14
CA LEU A 408 14.96 28.05 -3.82
C LEU A 408 13.46 28.35 -3.92
N VAL A 409 12.92 28.98 -2.87
CA VAL A 409 11.55 29.50 -2.79
C VAL A 409 11.45 30.98 -3.17
N ASP A 410 12.58 31.63 -3.43
CA ASP A 410 12.61 33.02 -3.87
C ASP A 410 11.85 33.20 -5.19
N GLY A 411 11.04 34.25 -5.26
CA GLY A 411 10.15 34.53 -6.41
C GLY A 411 9.01 33.53 -6.64
N LYS A 412 8.79 32.54 -5.75
CA LYS A 412 7.70 31.58 -5.86
C LYS A 412 6.61 31.87 -4.84
N ALA A 413 5.36 31.84 -5.29
CA ALA A 413 4.23 31.83 -4.38
C ALA A 413 4.30 30.58 -3.50
N TRP A 414 4.46 30.76 -2.20
CA TRP A 414 4.40 29.69 -1.21
C TRP A 414 3.60 30.18 0.00
N THR A 415 2.94 29.25 0.69
CA THR A 415 2.20 29.53 1.92
C THR A 415 2.72 28.62 3.03
N SER A 416 2.93 29.19 4.21
CA SER A 416 3.18 28.43 5.44
C SER A 416 1.88 28.06 6.16
N ALA A 417 0.73 28.55 5.68
CA ALA A 417 -0.56 28.16 6.22
C ALA A 417 -0.88 26.71 5.83
N HIS A 418 -1.35 25.95 6.80
CA HIS A 418 -1.93 24.64 6.54
C HIS A 418 -3.22 24.80 5.69
N PRO A 419 -3.57 23.81 4.85
CA PRO A 419 -4.85 23.84 4.16
C PRO A 419 -6.01 23.97 5.15
N THR A 420 -7.09 24.65 4.77
CA THR A 420 -8.30 24.79 5.61
C THR A 420 -9.43 23.87 5.15
N ASP A 421 -9.11 22.90 4.30
CA ASP A 421 -10.04 21.91 3.74
C ASP A 421 -9.59 20.48 4.07
N VAL A 422 -10.22 19.47 3.44
CA VAL A 422 -9.94 18.05 3.69
C VAL A 422 -8.46 17.67 3.58
N ARG A 423 -7.66 18.43 2.81
CA ARG A 423 -6.23 18.19 2.65
C ARG A 423 -5.49 18.33 3.98
N TYR A 424 -5.97 19.15 4.91
CA TYR A 424 -5.42 19.23 6.26
C TYR A 424 -5.41 17.86 6.94
N PHE A 425 -6.55 17.19 6.94
CA PHE A 425 -6.72 15.90 7.59
C PHE A 425 -5.96 14.80 6.85
N GLN A 426 -5.85 14.88 5.52
CA GLN A 426 -5.01 13.97 4.74
C GLN A 426 -3.53 14.10 5.11
N LEU A 427 -3.02 15.33 5.17
CA LEU A 427 -1.62 15.60 5.56
C LEU A 427 -1.36 15.22 7.02
N LEU A 428 -2.31 15.45 7.91
CA LEU A 428 -2.21 15.05 9.31
C LEU A 428 -2.21 13.52 9.45
N ALA A 429 -3.09 12.82 8.74
CA ALA A 429 -3.14 11.37 8.74
C ALA A 429 -1.85 10.76 8.17
N GLU A 430 -1.31 11.34 7.09
CA GLU A 430 -0.02 10.95 6.52
C GLU A 430 1.13 11.15 7.52
N ALA A 431 1.18 12.29 8.21
CA ALA A 431 2.18 12.55 9.25
C ALA A 431 2.07 11.53 10.40
N LEU A 432 0.86 11.16 10.82
CA LEU A 432 0.67 10.23 11.94
C LEU A 432 0.91 8.77 11.56
N MET A 433 0.55 8.36 10.34
CA MET A 433 0.77 6.98 9.86
C MET A 433 2.25 6.68 9.62
N ASN A 434 3.03 7.68 9.24
CA ASN A 434 4.45 7.53 8.95
C ASN A 434 5.36 7.67 10.18
N GLU A 435 4.80 7.96 11.36
CA GLU A 435 5.56 8.22 12.59
C GLU A 435 5.24 7.20 13.69
N PRO A 436 6.22 6.77 14.50
CA PRO A 436 5.93 5.91 15.63
C PRO A 436 5.09 6.68 16.64
N VAL A 437 4.07 6.00 17.18
CA VAL A 437 3.23 6.55 18.25
C VAL A 437 4.07 6.71 19.51
N GLN A 438 4.42 7.95 19.85
CA GLN A 438 5.08 8.23 21.12
C GLN A 438 4.05 8.38 22.23
N THR A 439 4.46 8.11 23.47
CA THR A 439 3.58 8.23 24.65
C THR A 439 2.89 9.59 24.75
N ARG A 440 3.59 10.67 24.39
CA ARG A 440 3.05 12.03 24.38
C ARG A 440 1.94 12.24 23.33
N ASP A 441 2.00 11.52 22.22
CA ASP A 441 1.11 11.72 21.06
C ASP A 441 -0.18 10.90 21.18
N ARG A 442 -0.22 9.94 22.12
CA ARG A 442 -1.35 9.03 22.33
C ARG A 442 -2.67 9.75 22.57
N VAL A 443 -2.66 10.86 23.31
CA VAL A 443 -3.89 11.63 23.59
C VAL A 443 -4.41 12.29 22.31
N MET A 444 -3.53 12.94 21.56
CA MET A 444 -3.90 13.60 20.29
C MET A 444 -4.33 12.57 19.24
N GLN A 445 -3.66 11.42 19.16
CA GLN A 445 -4.06 10.33 18.26
C GLN A 445 -5.40 9.70 18.66
N ALA A 446 -5.67 9.53 19.96
CA ALA A 446 -6.96 9.05 20.43
C ALA A 446 -8.11 10.00 20.08
N MET A 447 -7.85 11.32 20.07
CA MET A 447 -8.80 12.34 19.63
C MET A 447 -9.03 12.38 18.11
N LEU A 448 -8.15 11.76 17.33
CA LEU A 448 -8.27 11.67 15.86
C LEU A 448 -8.90 10.34 15.40
N ALA A 449 -8.96 9.35 16.30
CA ALA A 449 -9.65 8.09 16.09
C ALA A 449 -11.16 8.14 16.44
N SER A 450 -11.61 9.25 17.04
CA SER A 450 -13.01 9.58 17.33
C SER A 450 -13.57 10.56 16.31
#